data_AF-A0A1M7V0Z5-F1
#
_entry.id   AF-A0A1M7V0Z5-F1
#
_cell.length_a   1.000
_cell.length_b   1.000
_cell.length_c   1.000
_cell.angle_alpha   90.00
_cell.angle_beta   90.00
_cell.angle_gamma   90.00
#
_symmetry.space_group_name_H-M   'P 1'
#
loop_
_entity.id
_entity.type
_entity.pdbx_description
1 polymer ?
#
loop_
_entity_poly.entity_id
_entity_poly.type
_entity_poly.pdbx_seq_one_letter_code
_entity_poly.pdbx_strand_id
1 'polypeptide(L)'
;YTDVTFDQHIGKVSLVGAGMRSHPGVSARFFGALADAGVNLELISTSEIRISVVCRDTDVDLAVRAVHDAFDLGTDEAQAVVYGGTGR
;
A
#
# COMPACT_ATOMS: atom_id res chain seq x y z
N TYR A 1 -7.82 -20.34 24.66
CA TYR A 1 -7.93 -19.13 23.83
C TYR A 1 -8.97 -18.27 24.50
N THR A 2 -8.61 -17.08 25.01
CA THR A 2 -9.43 -16.40 26.03
C THR A 2 -10.28 -15.27 25.46
N ASP A 3 -10.07 -14.84 24.22
CA ASP A 3 -10.89 -13.80 23.58
C ASP A 3 -10.78 -13.85 22.06
N VAL A 4 -11.91 -13.74 21.35
CA VAL A 4 -12.00 -13.64 19.87
C VAL A 4 -12.74 -12.34 19.56
N THR A 5 -12.09 -11.41 18.87
CA THR A 5 -12.69 -10.15 18.45
C THR A 5 -13.04 -10.15 16.97
N PHE A 6 -14.01 -9.33 16.60
CA PHE A 6 -14.51 -9.20 15.24
C PHE A 6 -14.79 -7.73 14.93
N ASP A 7 -14.34 -7.25 13.78
CA ASP A 7 -14.59 -5.90 13.28
C ASP A 7 -15.04 -5.95 11.80
N GLN A 8 -16.15 -5.29 11.49
CA GLN A 8 -16.68 -5.14 10.13
C GLN A 8 -16.26 -3.83 9.46
N HIS A 9 -15.71 -2.88 10.23
CA HIS A 9 -15.37 -1.54 9.79
C HIS A 9 -13.90 -1.40 9.43
N ILE A 10 -13.41 -2.39 8.69
CA ILE A 10 -12.03 -2.44 8.22
C ILE A 10 -11.98 -2.60 6.71
N GLY A 11 -11.04 -1.90 6.10
CA GLY A 11 -10.69 -1.99 4.69
C GLY A 11 -9.25 -2.46 4.51
N LYS A 12 -8.97 -3.14 3.40
CA LYS A 12 -7.62 -3.60 3.06
C LYS A 12 -7.13 -2.93 1.79
N VAL A 13 -5.98 -2.27 1.88
CA VAL A 13 -5.26 -1.70 0.72
C VAL A 13 -4.00 -2.52 0.49
N SER A 14 -3.67 -2.78 -0.77
CA SER A 14 -2.50 -3.59 -1.11
C SER A 14 -1.74 -3.00 -2.29
N LEU A 15 -0.46 -2.72 -2.09
CA LEU A 15 0.49 -2.46 -3.17
C LEU A 15 1.01 -3.80 -3.69
N VAL A 16 0.97 -4.01 -5.01
CA VAL A 16 1.40 -5.24 -5.68
C VAL A 16 2.43 -4.91 -6.76
N GLY A 17 3.48 -5.71 -6.86
CA GLY A 17 4.60 -5.45 -7.77
C GLY A 17 5.75 -6.44 -7.56
N ALA A 18 6.62 -6.58 -8.56
CA ALA A 18 7.80 -7.43 -8.45
C ALA A 18 9.00 -6.65 -7.89
N GLY A 19 9.93 -7.35 -7.23
CA GLY A 19 11.21 -6.77 -6.81
C GLY A 19 11.16 -5.81 -5.62
N MET A 20 10.06 -5.74 -4.86
CA MET A 20 9.93 -4.83 -3.71
C MET A 20 10.98 -5.07 -2.63
N ARG A 21 11.34 -6.33 -2.38
CA ARG A 21 12.38 -6.70 -1.40
C ARG A 21 13.74 -6.06 -1.70
N SER A 22 14.07 -5.92 -2.99
CA SER A 22 15.34 -5.33 -3.44
C SER A 22 15.31 -3.80 -3.49
N HIS A 23 14.15 -3.19 -3.25
CA HIS A 23 13.94 -1.74 -3.32
C HIS A 23 13.25 -1.24 -2.04
N PRO A 24 13.98 -1.09 -0.90
CA PRO A 24 13.40 -0.66 0.37
C PRO A 24 12.64 0.67 0.31
N GLY A 25 12.97 1.53 -0.66
CA GLY A 25 12.27 2.78 -0.93
C GLY A 25 10.79 2.62 -1.31
N VAL A 26 10.39 1.44 -1.81
CA VAL A 26 8.98 1.15 -2.13
C VAL A 26 8.13 1.13 -0.86
N SER A 27 8.56 0.40 0.17
CA SER A 27 7.83 0.35 1.44
C SER A 27 7.80 1.72 2.12
N ALA A 28 8.92 2.44 2.11
CA ALA A 28 8.99 3.79 2.69
C ALA A 28 8.03 4.77 1.98
N ARG A 29 8.01 4.77 0.64
CA ARG A 29 7.09 5.60 -0.16
C ARG A 29 5.64 5.23 0.09
N PHE A 30 5.32 3.93 0.17
CA PHE A 30 3.97 3.44 0.45
C PHE A 30 3.45 3.87 1.83
N PHE A 31 4.23 3.65 2.90
CA PHE A 31 3.81 4.06 4.24
C PHE A 31 3.81 5.58 4.42
N GLY A 32 4.76 6.29 3.79
CA GLY A 32 4.79 7.75 3.76
C GLY A 32 3.53 8.35 3.13
N ALA A 33 3.12 7.83 1.96
CA ALA A 33 1.92 8.30 1.28
C ALA A 33 0.65 8.15 2.12
N LEU A 34 0.51 7.03 2.84
CA LEU A 34 -0.62 6.80 3.73
C LEU A 34 -0.59 7.71 4.96
N ALA A 35 0.59 7.95 5.53
CA ALA A 35 0.78 8.85 6.65
C ALA A 35 0.47 10.31 6.27
N ASP A 36 0.96 10.77 5.11
CA ASP A 36 0.72 12.12 4.58
C ASP A 36 -0.77 12.35 4.28
N ALA A 37 -1.49 11.29 3.87
CA ALA A 37 -2.93 11.31 3.68
C ALA A 37 -3.73 11.22 5.00
N GLY A 38 -3.09 11.05 6.14
CA GLY A 38 -3.75 10.93 7.44
C GLY A 38 -4.44 9.58 7.68
N VAL A 39 -4.07 8.54 6.93
CA VAL A 39 -4.65 7.20 7.06
C VAL A 39 -3.97 6.43 8.19
N ASN A 40 -4.74 6.03 9.20
CA ASN A 40 -4.23 5.20 10.29
C ASN A 40 -4.13 3.72 9.87
N LEU A 41 -3.00 3.09 10.15
CA LEU A 41 -2.74 1.69 9.83
C LEU A 41 -2.96 0.82 11.07
N GLU A 42 -3.92 -0.10 11.01
CA GLU A 42 -4.25 -1.02 12.10
C GLU A 42 -3.45 -2.32 12.04
N LEU A 43 -3.19 -2.82 10.83
CA LEU A 43 -2.40 -4.03 10.59
C LEU A 43 -1.53 -3.86 9.36
N ILE A 44 -0.36 -4.50 9.37
CA ILE A 44 0.58 -4.56 8.25
C ILE A 44 0.92 -6.03 7.98
N SER A 45 0.86 -6.44 6.72
CA SER A 45 1.29 -7.77 6.27
C SER A 45 2.03 -7.65 4.93
N THR A 46 3.18 -8.32 4.82
CA THR A 46 4.06 -8.19 3.65
C THR A 46 4.47 -9.55 3.09
N SER A 47 4.63 -9.64 1.77
CA SER A 47 5.33 -10.70 1.06
C SER A 47 6.37 -10.10 0.11
N GLU A 48 7.06 -10.92 -0.67
CA GLU A 48 8.05 -10.44 -1.65
C GLU A 48 7.44 -9.58 -2.76
N ILE A 49 6.13 -9.70 -2.99
CA ILE A 49 5.41 -9.06 -4.10
C ILE A 49 4.18 -8.26 -3.66
N ARG A 50 3.94 -8.13 -2.36
CA ARG A 50 2.75 -7.46 -1.83
C ARG A 50 3.01 -6.81 -0.48
N ILE A 51 2.61 -5.57 -0.34
CA ILE A 51 2.47 -4.90 0.96
C ILE A 51 0.98 -4.66 1.15
N SER A 52 0.40 -5.22 2.22
CA SER A 52 -1.01 -5.06 2.56
C SER A 52 -1.14 -4.36 3.90
N VAL A 53 -2.07 -3.43 3.98
CA VAL A 53 -2.43 -2.74 5.23
C VAL A 53 -3.92 -2.84 5.46
N VAL A 54 -4.30 -2.86 6.73
CA VAL A 54 -5.69 -2.69 7.18
C VAL A 54 -5.84 -1.30 7.76
N CYS A 55 -6.93 -0.63 7.40
CA CYS A 55 -7.33 0.71 7.87
C CYS A 55 -8.87 0.73 8.04
N ARG A 56 -9.45 1.84 8.47
CA ARG A 56 -10.92 1.96 8.51
C ARG A 56 -11.49 1.87 7.10
N ASP A 57 -12.65 1.24 6.97
CA ASP A 57 -13.39 1.15 5.70
C ASP A 57 -13.61 2.52 5.04
N THR A 58 -13.86 3.56 5.84
CA THR A 58 -14.02 4.96 5.42
C THR A 58 -12.78 5.58 4.78
N ASP A 59 -11.58 5.04 5.07
CA ASP A 59 -10.32 5.62 4.63
C ASP A 59 -9.79 4.96 3.35
N VAL A 60 -10.44 3.89 2.88
CA VAL A 60 -9.96 3.07 1.74
C VAL A 60 -9.79 3.91 0.48
N ASP A 61 -10.78 4.72 0.12
CA ASP A 61 -10.73 5.52 -1.11
C ASP A 61 -9.60 6.56 -1.07
N LEU A 62 -9.37 7.17 0.10
CA LEU A 62 -8.29 8.12 0.32
C LEU A 62 -6.93 7.41 0.25
N ALA A 63 -6.80 6.27 0.92
CA ALA A 63 -5.59 5.46 0.92
C ALA A 63 -5.22 4.98 -0.48
N VAL A 64 -6.20 4.50 -1.26
CA VAL A 64 -5.99 4.04 -2.64
C VAL A 64 -5.51 5.20 -3.51
N ARG A 65 -6.16 6.37 -3.45
CA ARG A 65 -5.75 7.55 -4.23
C ARG A 65 -4.34 8.01 -3.86
N ALA A 66 -4.05 8.13 -2.57
CA ALA A 66 -2.73 8.52 -2.09
C ALA A 66 -1.63 7.56 -2.58
N VAL A 67 -1.90 6.24 -2.56
CA VAL A 67 -0.97 5.25 -3.08
C VAL A 67 -0.85 5.32 -4.61
N HIS A 68 -1.95 5.49 -5.35
CA HIS A 68 -1.88 5.64 -6.80
C HIS A 68 -1.07 6.89 -7.21
N ASP A 69 -1.31 8.03 -6.57
CA ASP A 69 -0.56 9.27 -6.80
C ASP A 69 0.91 9.09 -6.42
N ALA A 70 1.18 8.46 -5.26
CA ALA A 70 2.53 8.16 -4.82
C ALA A 70 3.23 7.07 -5.63
N PHE A 71 2.62 6.45 -6.63
CA PHE A 71 3.31 5.52 -7.53
C PHE A 71 3.05 5.84 -9.01
N ASP A 72 2.41 6.97 -9.29
CA ASP A 72 2.09 7.44 -10.63
C ASP A 72 1.25 6.41 -11.44
N LEU A 73 0.34 5.69 -10.75
CA LEU A 73 -0.45 4.56 -11.29
C LEU A 73 -1.82 4.98 -11.87
N GLY A 74 -2.06 6.28 -12.06
CA GLY A 74 -3.38 6.84 -12.43
C GLY A 74 -3.69 6.91 -13.92
N THR A 75 -2.88 6.30 -14.80
CA THR A 75 -3.09 6.34 -16.25
C THR A 75 -4.04 5.23 -16.72
N ASP A 76 -4.91 5.53 -17.70
CA ASP A 76 -5.91 4.59 -18.28
C ASP A 76 -5.34 3.30 -18.90
N GLU A 77 -4.02 3.21 -19.02
CA GLU A 77 -3.34 1.95 -19.32
C GLU A 77 -2.82 1.36 -18.01
N ALA A 78 -3.16 0.10 -17.75
CA ALA A 78 -2.55 -0.70 -16.69
C ALA A 78 -1.07 -0.96 -17.01
N GLN A 79 -0.25 0.09 -16.97
CA GLN A 79 1.18 0.04 -17.19
C GLN A 79 1.86 -0.18 -15.83
N ALA A 80 2.71 -1.20 -15.77
CA ALA A 80 3.60 -1.37 -14.64
C ALA A 80 4.63 -0.24 -14.64
N VAL A 81 4.62 0.61 -13.60
CA VAL A 81 5.64 1.63 -13.39
C VAL A 81 6.91 0.98 -12.84
N VAL A 82 8.05 1.19 -13.53
CA VAL A 82 9.35 0.59 -13.17
C VAL A 82 10.06 1.45 -12.14
N TYR A 83 10.15 0.95 -10.90
CA TYR A 83 10.87 1.63 -9.80
C TYR A 83 12.35 1.21 -9.66
N GLY A 84 12.88 0.46 -10.63
CA GLY A 84 14.18 -0.21 -10.55
C GLY A 84 15.09 0.00 -11.77
N GLY A 85 15.01 1.15 -12.44
CA GLY A 85 15.94 1.49 -13.52
C GLY A 85 17.31 1.89 -12.96
N THR A 86 18.25 0.95 -12.85
CA THR A 86 19.67 1.33 -12.81
C THR A 86 20.01 1.90 -14.18
N GLY A 87 20.25 3.21 -14.28
CA GLY A 87 20.72 3.88 -15.49
C GLY A 87 22.12 3.42 -15.88
N ARG A 88 22.24 2.19 -16.40
CA ARG A 88 23.38 1.64 -17.11
C ARG A 88 22.91 0.68 -18.19
#